data_AF-W3VJ94-F1
#
_entry.id   AF-W3VJ94-F1
#
_cell.length_a   1.000
_cell.length_b   1.000
_cell.length_c   1.000
_cell.angle_alpha   90.00
_cell.angle_beta   90.00
_cell.angle_gamma   90.00
#
_symmetry.space_group_name_H-M   'P 1'
#
loop_
_entity.id
_entity.type
_entity.pdbx_description
1 polymer ?
#
loop_
_entity_poly.entity_id
_entity_poly.type
_entity_poly.pdbx_seq_one_letter_code
_entity_poly.pdbx_strand_id
1 'polypeptide(L)'
;MFSKTASLAIVALLSLSGAMATSPFGPPSTAGIANDPAQYAKYCSAGSPVPNQAYACFHWGGDDIRESMLEPDNAHGYMTSDGKNFVLIWDGKTQSFAFDDNSFIFTLGQNNCLNVARTSLISGTAQHTGPTQNFFACPNSGVMSIS
;
A
#
# COMPACT_ATOMS: atom_id res chain seq x y z
N MET A 1 59.05 -44.51 -10.88
CA MET A 1 58.48 -43.87 -9.67
C MET A 1 57.23 -43.10 -10.10
N PHE A 2 56.05 -43.56 -9.68
CA PHE A 2 54.77 -42.89 -9.91
C PHE A 2 54.40 -42.05 -8.69
N SER A 3 54.02 -40.78 -8.87
CA SER A 3 53.09 -40.05 -7.98
C SER A 3 52.77 -38.68 -8.61
N LYS A 4 51.63 -38.54 -9.29
CA LYS A 4 50.32 -38.05 -8.78
C LYS A 4 50.25 -36.52 -8.62
N THR A 5 49.95 -35.83 -9.71
CA THR A 5 49.39 -34.48 -9.73
C THR A 5 47.89 -34.57 -9.42
N ALA A 6 47.47 -34.08 -8.26
CA ALA A 6 46.07 -33.96 -7.90
C ALA A 6 45.56 -32.56 -8.27
N SER A 7 44.71 -32.48 -9.32
CA SER A 7 43.92 -31.29 -9.63
C SER A 7 42.82 -31.10 -8.59
N LEU A 8 42.89 -30.01 -7.83
CA LEU A 8 41.78 -29.53 -7.00
C LEU A 8 40.96 -28.54 -7.83
N ALA A 9 39.91 -29.03 -8.48
CA ALA A 9 38.87 -28.17 -9.05
C ALA A 9 37.89 -27.80 -7.92
N ILE A 10 38.01 -26.58 -7.39
CA ILE A 10 37.05 -26.02 -6.44
C ILE A 10 35.90 -25.44 -7.25
N VAL A 11 34.81 -26.21 -7.38
CA VAL A 11 33.53 -25.69 -7.85
C VAL A 11 32.91 -24.94 -6.66
N ALA A 12 33.13 -23.62 -6.60
CA ALA A 12 32.36 -22.75 -5.73
C ALA A 12 30.93 -22.68 -6.28
N LEU A 13 30.03 -23.46 -5.68
CA LEU A 13 28.59 -23.28 -5.84
C LEU A 13 28.23 -21.92 -5.23
N LEU A 14 28.02 -20.92 -6.08
CA LEU A 14 27.36 -19.67 -5.70
C LEU A 14 25.95 -20.03 -5.26
N SER A 15 25.76 -20.22 -3.94
CA SER A 15 24.44 -20.18 -3.34
C SER A 15 23.91 -18.77 -3.54
N LEU A 16 23.11 -18.57 -4.59
CA LEU A 16 22.14 -17.47 -4.64
C LEU A 16 21.16 -17.72 -3.49
N SER A 17 21.52 -17.31 -2.28
CA SER A 17 20.53 -16.91 -1.30
C SER A 17 19.76 -15.79 -1.99
N GLY A 18 18.53 -16.08 -2.39
CA GLY A 18 17.61 -15.08 -2.94
C GLY A 18 17.52 -13.95 -1.93
N ALA A 19 18.26 -12.87 -2.18
CA ALA A 19 17.97 -11.60 -1.57
C ALA A 19 16.57 -11.27 -2.06
N MET A 20 15.56 -11.54 -1.22
CA MET A 20 14.23 -10.98 -1.39
C MET A 20 14.48 -9.49 -1.60
N ALA A 21 14.18 -8.97 -2.79
CA ALA A 21 14.41 -7.57 -3.10
C ALA A 21 13.62 -6.77 -2.06
N THR A 22 14.31 -6.27 -1.04
CA THR A 22 13.69 -5.45 -0.01
C THR A 22 13.28 -4.16 -0.68
N SER A 23 11.99 -3.82 -0.62
CA SER A 23 11.49 -2.55 -1.16
C SER A 23 12.34 -1.40 -0.61
N PRO A 24 12.69 -0.39 -1.43
CA PRO A 24 13.49 0.74 -0.99
C PRO A 24 12.81 1.54 0.14
N PHE A 25 11.52 1.31 0.37
CA PHE A 25 10.67 1.88 1.42
C PHE A 25 10.63 1.07 2.72
N GLY A 26 11.39 -0.02 2.82
CA GLY A 26 11.40 -0.90 3.98
C GLY A 26 10.32 -2.00 3.93
N PRO A 27 10.01 -2.66 5.06
CA PRO A 27 9.03 -3.72 5.09
C PRO A 27 7.59 -3.19 4.95
N PRO A 28 6.66 -3.98 4.41
CA PRO A 28 5.25 -3.64 4.38
C PRO A 28 4.68 -3.32 5.76
N SER A 29 3.76 -2.35 5.80
CA SER A 29 3.07 -1.91 7.00
C SER A 29 1.73 -1.28 6.65
N THR A 30 0.72 -1.61 7.44
CA THR A 30 -0.60 -0.96 7.41
C THR A 30 -0.88 -0.24 8.72
N ALA A 31 0.16 0.30 9.37
CA ALA A 31 0.03 0.99 10.64
C ALA A 31 -1.08 2.06 10.57
N GLY A 32 -1.96 2.06 11.58
CA GLY A 32 -3.11 2.95 11.65
C GLY A 32 -4.36 2.49 10.89
N ILE A 33 -4.27 1.41 10.10
CA ILE A 33 -5.43 0.72 9.51
C ILE A 33 -5.68 -0.58 10.29
N ALA A 34 -6.80 -0.66 11.00
CA ALA A 34 -7.12 -1.81 11.84
C ALA A 34 -7.89 -2.91 11.06
N ASN A 35 -7.65 -4.18 11.38
CA ASN A 35 -8.46 -5.29 10.88
C ASN A 35 -9.79 -5.33 11.63
N ASP A 36 -10.80 -4.66 11.07
CA ASP A 36 -12.17 -4.60 11.61
C ASP A 36 -13.18 -4.54 10.45
N PRO A 37 -13.63 -5.71 9.94
CA PRO A 37 -14.58 -5.79 8.84
C PRO A 37 -15.93 -5.13 9.13
N ALA A 38 -16.34 -5.11 10.41
CA ALA A 38 -17.61 -4.51 10.80
C ALA A 38 -17.53 -2.98 10.70
N GLN A 39 -16.41 -2.39 11.12
CA GLN A 39 -16.17 -0.96 10.90
C GLN A 39 -15.98 -0.64 9.43
N TYR A 40 -15.24 -1.43 8.65
CA TYR A 40 -15.17 -1.26 7.20
C TYR A 40 -16.58 -1.22 6.57
N ALA A 41 -17.42 -2.20 6.91
CA ALA A 41 -18.78 -2.33 6.37
C ALA A 41 -19.65 -1.11 6.70
N LYS A 42 -19.49 -0.51 7.88
CA LYS A 42 -20.19 0.73 8.27
C LYS A 42 -19.95 1.89 7.31
N TYR A 43 -18.75 2.01 6.73
CA TYR A 43 -18.43 3.09 5.80
C TYR A 43 -18.73 2.72 4.33
N CYS A 44 -18.45 1.47 3.95
CA CYS A 44 -18.37 1.07 2.55
C CYS A 44 -19.53 0.19 2.05
N SER A 45 -20.47 -0.18 2.92
CA SER A 45 -21.68 -0.91 2.52
C SER A 45 -22.80 0.05 2.09
N ALA A 46 -23.61 -0.38 1.13
CA ALA A 46 -24.74 0.41 0.65
C ALA A 46 -25.77 0.67 1.77
N GLY A 47 -26.24 1.91 1.88
CA GLY A 47 -27.45 2.26 2.63
C GLY A 47 -27.26 3.00 3.97
N SER A 48 -26.04 3.28 4.43
CA SER A 48 -25.83 4.07 5.66
C SER A 48 -24.49 4.82 5.67
N PRO A 49 -24.31 5.88 4.85
CA PRO A 49 -23.14 6.72 4.96
C PRO A 49 -23.02 7.35 6.33
N VAL A 50 -21.79 7.48 6.81
CA VAL A 50 -21.50 8.21 8.03
C VAL A 50 -21.61 9.71 7.72
N PRO A 51 -22.61 10.43 8.27
CA PRO A 51 -22.81 11.83 7.98
C PRO A 51 -21.65 12.67 8.54
N ASN A 52 -21.32 13.76 7.84
CA ASN A 52 -20.29 14.73 8.24
C ASN A 52 -18.87 14.14 8.43
N GLN A 53 -18.60 12.98 7.86
CA GLN A 53 -17.29 12.35 7.90
C GLN A 53 -16.73 12.26 6.48
N ALA A 54 -15.51 12.73 6.28
CA ALA A 54 -14.79 12.49 5.04
C ALA A 54 -14.09 11.13 5.11
N TYR A 55 -14.34 10.29 4.10
CA TYR A 55 -13.76 8.95 4.00
C TYR A 55 -13.78 8.46 2.55
N ALA A 56 -12.96 7.45 2.28
CA ALA A 56 -12.88 6.81 0.98
C ALA A 56 -12.71 5.30 1.12
N CYS A 57 -13.43 4.56 0.28
CA CYS A 57 -13.40 3.10 0.24
C CYS A 57 -12.52 2.64 -0.91
N PHE A 58 -11.65 1.68 -0.65
CA PHE A 58 -10.67 1.18 -1.60
C PHE A 58 -10.74 -0.34 -1.73
N HIS A 59 -10.40 -0.81 -2.93
CA HIS A 59 -10.18 -2.21 -3.26
C HIS A 59 -8.73 -2.37 -3.72
N TRP A 60 -7.97 -3.23 -3.05
CA TRP A 60 -6.61 -3.59 -3.43
C TRP A 60 -6.65 -4.75 -4.43
N GLY A 61 -6.02 -4.56 -5.60
CA GLY A 61 -5.97 -5.56 -6.65
C GLY A 61 -5.02 -6.74 -6.37
N GLY A 62 -4.01 -6.55 -5.53
CA GLY A 62 -3.10 -7.61 -5.07
C GLY A 62 -3.71 -8.49 -3.99
N ASP A 63 -2.96 -9.46 -3.45
CA ASP A 63 -3.48 -10.49 -2.55
C ASP A 63 -3.90 -9.99 -1.17
N ASP A 64 -3.01 -9.28 -0.48
CA ASP A 64 -3.29 -8.72 0.83
C ASP A 64 -2.56 -7.38 0.96
N ILE A 65 -3.28 -6.32 1.32
CA ILE A 65 -2.65 -5.00 1.47
C ILE A 65 -1.57 -4.96 2.56
N ARG A 66 -1.64 -5.86 3.54
CA ARG A 66 -0.64 -5.99 4.61
C ARG A 66 0.72 -6.41 4.09
N GLU A 67 0.77 -7.02 2.91
CA GLU A 67 2.00 -7.48 2.26
C GLU A 67 2.53 -6.49 1.22
N SER A 68 1.78 -5.42 0.92
CA SER A 68 2.11 -4.51 -0.19
C SER A 68 2.14 -3.03 0.20
N MET A 69 1.34 -2.58 1.17
CA MET A 69 1.36 -1.18 1.60
C MET A 69 2.69 -0.85 2.29
N LEU A 70 3.25 0.29 1.94
CA LEU A 70 4.52 0.81 2.42
C LEU A 70 4.31 2.22 2.98
N GLU A 71 5.16 2.59 3.94
CA GLU A 71 5.23 3.95 4.52
C GLU A 71 3.88 4.61 4.83
N PRO A 72 2.96 3.94 5.56
CA PRO A 72 1.78 4.63 6.03
C PRO A 72 2.18 5.77 6.99
N ASP A 73 1.79 7.00 6.65
CA ASP A 73 1.93 8.16 7.52
C ASP A 73 0.55 8.74 7.82
N ASN A 74 0.24 8.85 9.11
CA ASN A 74 -1.08 9.23 9.64
C ASN A 74 -2.28 8.47 9.02
N ALA A 75 -2.04 7.32 8.37
CA ALA A 75 -3.11 6.51 7.81
C ALA A 75 -4.07 6.10 8.94
N HIS A 76 -5.38 6.30 8.73
CA HIS A 76 -6.37 5.98 9.74
C HIS A 76 -7.59 5.33 9.10
N GLY A 77 -7.92 4.12 9.53
CA GLY A 77 -9.08 3.43 8.98
C GLY A 77 -9.20 1.95 9.35
N TYR A 78 -9.92 1.22 8.50
CA TYR A 78 -10.27 -0.18 8.74
C TYR A 78 -10.17 -1.01 7.46
N MET A 79 -9.84 -2.28 7.59
CA MET A 79 -9.76 -3.24 6.48
C MET A 79 -10.63 -4.47 6.71
N THR A 80 -10.97 -5.16 5.62
CA THR A 80 -11.55 -6.51 5.65
C THR A 80 -10.52 -7.54 6.07
N SER A 81 -10.96 -8.71 6.56
CA SER A 81 -10.06 -9.72 7.11
C SER A 81 -9.10 -10.33 6.07
N ASP A 82 -9.51 -10.34 4.81
CA ASP A 82 -8.70 -10.76 3.66
C ASP A 82 -7.73 -9.68 3.17
N GLY A 83 -7.79 -8.46 3.72
CA GLY A 83 -6.92 -7.35 3.30
C GLY A 83 -7.18 -6.83 1.88
N LYS A 84 -8.23 -7.30 1.20
CA LYS A 84 -8.57 -6.89 -0.17
C LYS A 84 -9.31 -5.57 -0.22
N ASN A 85 -9.96 -5.15 0.86
CA ASN A 85 -10.70 -3.90 0.91
C ASN A 85 -10.39 -3.14 2.19
N PHE A 86 -10.36 -1.83 2.09
CA PHE A 86 -10.14 -0.97 3.24
C PHE A 86 -10.79 0.39 3.05
N VAL A 87 -10.97 1.11 4.15
CA VAL A 87 -11.47 2.47 4.20
C VAL A 87 -10.42 3.35 4.85
N LEU A 88 -10.19 4.54 4.30
CA LEU A 88 -9.49 5.62 5.01
C LEU A 88 -10.49 6.67 5.49
N ILE A 89 -10.30 7.13 6.71
CA ILE A 89 -11.16 8.09 7.40
C ILE A 89 -10.34 9.31 7.73
N TRP A 90 -10.76 10.47 7.23
CA TRP A 90 -10.11 11.74 7.55
C TRP A 90 -10.26 12.08 9.03
N ASP A 91 -9.13 12.26 9.70
CA ASP A 91 -9.03 12.58 11.13
C ASP A 91 -8.47 14.00 11.38
N GLY A 92 -8.37 14.82 10.32
CA GLY A 92 -7.82 16.18 10.39
C GLY A 92 -6.37 16.30 9.96
N LYS A 93 -5.69 15.20 9.64
CA LYS A 93 -4.29 15.19 9.19
C LYS A 93 -4.15 14.62 7.79
N THR A 94 -3.22 15.18 7.03
CA THR A 94 -2.78 14.59 5.76
C THR A 94 -2.34 13.15 6.00
N GLN A 95 -2.86 12.22 5.20
CA GLN A 95 -2.51 10.81 5.26
C GLN A 95 -1.78 10.43 3.99
N SER A 96 -0.84 9.49 4.08
CA SER A 96 -0.19 8.95 2.90
C SER A 96 0.18 7.49 3.09
N PHE A 97 0.35 6.81 1.96
CA PHE A 97 0.97 5.49 1.90
C PHE A 97 1.55 5.29 0.49
N ALA A 98 2.37 4.26 0.34
CA ALA A 98 2.95 3.87 -0.94
C ALA A 98 2.72 2.39 -1.24
N PHE A 99 2.90 2.06 -2.52
CA PHE A 99 3.21 0.75 -3.05
C PHE A 99 4.52 0.88 -3.86
N ASP A 100 5.05 -0.22 -4.38
CA ASP A 100 6.36 -0.21 -5.07
C ASP A 100 6.44 0.75 -6.26
N ASP A 101 5.31 1.04 -6.92
CA ASP A 101 5.25 1.82 -8.15
C ASP A 101 4.42 3.12 -8.02
N ASN A 102 3.77 3.37 -6.88
CA ASN A 102 2.90 4.52 -6.67
C ASN A 102 2.87 4.96 -5.20
N SER A 103 2.88 6.27 -4.96
CA SER A 103 2.55 6.84 -3.65
C SER A 103 1.26 7.64 -3.71
N PHE A 104 0.53 7.63 -2.60
CA PHE A 104 -0.77 8.29 -2.46
C PHE A 104 -0.72 9.27 -1.30
N ILE A 105 -1.21 10.48 -1.55
CA ILE A 105 -1.41 11.52 -0.52
C ILE A 105 -2.89 11.88 -0.50
N PHE A 106 -3.47 11.87 0.69
CA PHE A 106 -4.87 12.14 0.96
C PHE A 106 -5.00 13.41 1.79
N THR A 107 -5.82 14.35 1.30
CA THR A 107 -6.16 15.58 2.02
C THR A 107 -7.67 15.83 2.01
N LEU A 108 -8.17 16.66 2.91
CA LEU A 108 -9.58 17.07 2.88
C LEU A 108 -9.90 17.85 1.60
N GLY A 109 -10.89 17.37 0.88
CA GLY A 109 -11.52 18.05 -0.26
C GLY A 109 -12.83 18.74 0.12
N GLN A 110 -13.61 19.10 -0.90
CA GLN A 110 -14.93 19.69 -0.70
C GLN A 110 -15.99 18.61 -0.45
N ASN A 111 -17.11 18.97 0.19
CA ASN A 111 -18.27 18.10 0.39
C ASN A 111 -17.96 16.75 1.07
N ASN A 112 -17.04 16.76 2.04
CA ASN A 112 -16.54 15.56 2.72
C ASN A 112 -15.85 14.54 1.79
N CYS A 113 -15.42 14.94 0.60
CA CYS A 113 -14.55 14.12 -0.23
C CYS A 113 -13.09 14.25 0.21
N LEU A 114 -12.27 13.26 -0.10
CA LEU A 114 -10.82 13.35 -0.04
C LEU A 114 -10.28 13.74 -1.41
N ASN A 115 -9.35 14.69 -1.43
CA ASN A 115 -8.47 14.89 -2.57
C ASN A 115 -7.37 13.83 -2.49
N VAL A 116 -7.15 13.12 -3.58
CA VAL A 116 -6.13 12.08 -3.65
C VAL A 116 -5.14 12.42 -4.75
N ALA A 117 -3.88 12.52 -4.39
CA ALA A 117 -2.77 12.66 -5.32
C ALA A 117 -2.06 11.31 -5.42
N ARG A 118 -2.11 10.67 -6.59
CA ARG A 118 -1.33 9.47 -6.92
C ARG A 118 -0.10 9.89 -7.72
N THR A 119 1.07 9.66 -7.18
CA THR A 119 2.34 9.92 -7.85
C THR A 119 2.99 8.60 -8.22
N SER A 120 3.27 8.39 -9.52
CA SER A 120 4.03 7.21 -9.94
C SER A 120 5.47 7.30 -9.44
N LEU A 121 6.04 6.16 -9.07
CA LEU A 121 7.39 6.04 -8.55
C LEU A 121 8.30 5.43 -9.61
N ILE A 122 9.58 5.77 -9.53
CA ILE A 122 10.58 5.11 -10.37
C ILE A 122 10.91 3.78 -9.70
N SER A 123 10.53 2.68 -10.36
CA SER A 123 10.73 1.32 -9.85
C SER A 123 12.18 1.10 -9.38
N GLY A 124 12.34 0.53 -8.19
CA GLY A 124 13.64 0.28 -7.57
C GLY A 124 14.27 1.48 -6.86
N THR A 125 13.55 2.61 -6.71
CA THR A 125 14.02 3.79 -5.96
C THR A 125 12.99 4.26 -4.94
N ALA A 126 13.45 4.87 -3.85
CA ALA A 126 12.57 5.50 -2.84
C ALA A 126 12.04 6.89 -3.28
N GLN A 127 12.09 7.21 -4.58
CA GLN A 127 11.94 8.59 -5.04
C GLN A 127 10.50 8.91 -5.51
N HIS A 128 9.80 9.75 -4.75
CA HIS A 128 8.44 10.23 -5.04
C HIS A 128 8.38 11.34 -6.10
N THR A 129 8.84 11.07 -7.33
CA THR A 129 9.06 12.14 -8.34
C THR A 129 8.48 11.88 -9.73
N GLY A 130 7.70 10.82 -9.93
CA GLY A 130 7.03 10.61 -11.21
C GLY A 130 5.80 11.50 -11.43
N PRO A 131 5.05 11.26 -12.52
CA PRO A 131 3.82 12.00 -12.82
C PRO A 131 2.78 11.87 -11.69
N THR A 132 2.12 12.98 -11.35
CA THR A 132 1.04 13.02 -10.36
C THR A 132 -0.33 13.12 -11.05
N GLN A 133 -1.23 12.22 -10.68
CA GLN A 133 -2.65 12.23 -11.05
C GLN A 133 -3.49 12.60 -9.84
N ASN A 134 -4.45 13.50 -10.02
CA ASN A 134 -5.34 13.94 -8.95
C ASN A 134 -6.77 13.46 -9.21
N PHE A 135 -7.42 12.94 -8.17
CA PHE A 135 -8.83 12.53 -8.22
C PHE A 135 -9.51 12.77 -6.88
N PHE A 136 -10.83 12.68 -6.87
CA PHE A 136 -11.65 12.83 -5.67
C PHE A 136 -12.19 11.47 -5.24
N ALA A 137 -12.09 11.17 -3.95
CA ALA A 137 -12.71 9.99 -3.35
C ALA A 137 -13.76 10.46 -2.35
N CYS A 138 -15.04 10.25 -2.68
CA CYS A 138 -16.14 10.78 -1.88
C CYS A 138 -16.88 9.66 -1.13
N PRO A 139 -17.50 9.96 0.01
CA PRO A 139 -18.51 9.11 0.61
C PRO A 139 -19.56 8.71 -0.43
N ASN A 140 -19.87 7.41 -0.51
CA ASN A 140 -20.82 6.81 -1.47
C ASN A 140 -20.44 6.86 -2.96
N SER A 141 -19.23 7.28 -3.33
CA SER A 141 -18.79 7.27 -4.75
C SER A 141 -18.41 5.87 -5.28
N GLY A 142 -18.62 4.83 -4.48
CA GLY A 142 -18.21 3.45 -4.77
C GLY A 142 -16.85 3.11 -4.16
N VAL A 143 -16.39 1.89 -4.43
CA VAL A 143 -15.08 1.42 -3.99
C VAL A 143 -14.07 1.70 -5.10
N MET A 144 -12.99 2.39 -4.76
CA MET A 144 -11.92 2.74 -5.69
C MET A 144 -10.90 1.62 -5.80
N SER A 145 -10.69 1.11 -7.00
CA SER A 145 -9.63 0.13 -7.26
C SER A 145 -8.26 0.81 -7.25
N ILE A 146 -7.34 0.25 -6.48
CA ILE A 146 -5.91 0.61 -6.47
C ILE A 146 -5.07 -0.65 -6.65
N SER A 147 -3.96 -0.50 -7.37
CA SER A 147 -2.99 -1.53 -7.74
C SER A 147 -1.62 -0.89 -7.84
#